data_AF-A0A1N6XAD2-F1
#
_entry.id   AF-A0A1N6XAD2-F1
#
_cell.length_a   1.000
_cell.length_b   1.000
_cell.length_c   1.000
_cell.angle_alpha   90.00
_cell.angle_beta   90.00
_cell.angle_gamma   90.00
#
_symmetry.space_group_name_H-M   'P 1'
#
loop_
_entity.id
_entity.type
_entity.pdbx_description
1 polymer ?
#
loop_
_entity_poly.entity_id
_entity_poly.type
_entity_poly.pdbx_seq_one_letter_code
_entity_poly.pdbx_strand_id
1 'polypeptide(L)'
;MKRLLTTVWLVLCSVLLAQAQKFEVDTILYHGPSDKYINFVFLADGYQANELSKYIEDVKGTVDGIFAKRPFRENKVFFNVFAIKVPSKQSGASHPGTASDESTQSAIPIVKVDNYFGSTFDYGGIHRLLVPTNHMAISSVLASNFPEYDQVFVLVNSPYYGGSGGAYATSSTNVQSKEIAIHEIGHSFANLADEYWAGPQYARERPNMTQVSSPETVKWKQWLNNTGVGIYPYEESPTWYRPHQRCSMRYLSTASEVIHFCMVCHDTITKRIASLMNQVTIPDKPGKISGPSQVCAQQDAVTYSISPVSGAGAYTWTVPEGYQIIQGQGTTTINVRIGPSSGQIGVAAQNFNGQSASTYLDIQVQAMPVVKAGQNENACLKQGLIELSGFSPAGGAWSGIGTKPNGIFDPALAGLGTHQLTYTYSENGCSVSATKTITVYEFTTVSLADFQQVCSSTTNFQLTGGSPAGGTYGGNHVQNGVFNAAEAGPGTHRITYTYANVCSITVEKEITVSVCTNTNEAEVATGIQLFPNPASTLVQLEAQLTGTSEASLQVYDPTGKLIFSQQVHSLSGILKEKLNLSKQPKGIYLLRLSTEKGHVDRKLLLQ
;
A
#
# COMPACT_ATOMS: atom_id res chain seq x y z
N MET A 1 -8.99 50.95 -16.82
CA MET A 1 -9.43 50.75 -18.22
C MET A 1 -8.23 50.26 -19.02
N LYS A 2 -8.16 48.95 -19.29
CA LYS A 2 -7.11 48.34 -20.12
C LYS A 2 -7.36 48.79 -21.57
N ARG A 3 -6.44 49.55 -22.17
CA ARG A 3 -6.56 49.99 -23.57
C ARG A 3 -6.26 48.79 -24.48
N LEU A 4 -7.33 48.25 -25.06
CA LEU A 4 -7.28 47.31 -26.18
C LEU A 4 -6.84 48.09 -27.42
N LEU A 5 -5.66 47.79 -27.96
CA LEU A 5 -5.26 48.22 -29.31
C LEU A 5 -5.54 47.06 -30.25
N THR A 6 -6.68 47.12 -30.93
CA THR A 6 -7.01 46.29 -32.09
C THR A 6 -7.37 47.25 -33.22
N THR A 7 -6.52 47.34 -34.25
CA THR A 7 -6.88 47.18 -35.68
C THR A 7 -5.76 47.62 -36.64
N VAL A 8 -5.23 46.61 -37.36
CA VAL A 8 -5.04 46.52 -38.83
C VAL A 8 -4.12 47.52 -39.56
N TRP A 9 -3.01 47.00 -40.12
CA TRP A 9 -2.71 47.14 -41.55
C TRP A 9 -1.76 46.03 -42.06
N LEU A 10 -2.24 45.29 -43.06
CA LEU A 10 -1.53 44.31 -43.87
C LEU A 10 -0.65 45.08 -44.87
N VAL A 11 0.67 45.02 -44.72
CA VAL A 11 1.63 45.27 -45.79
C VAL A 11 2.65 44.14 -45.76
N LEU A 12 2.68 43.36 -46.84
CA LEU A 12 3.74 42.40 -47.13
C LEU A 12 5.09 43.14 -47.08
N CYS A 13 5.80 42.96 -45.98
CA CYS A 13 7.23 43.16 -45.92
C CYS A 13 7.81 41.83 -45.46
N SER A 14 8.67 41.25 -46.28
CA SER A 14 9.47 40.07 -45.94
C SER A 14 10.40 40.43 -44.78
N VAL A 15 9.85 40.39 -43.56
CA VAL A 15 10.59 40.56 -42.31
C VAL A 15 11.11 39.18 -41.92
N LEU A 16 12.43 39.05 -41.95
CA LEU A 16 13.17 38.02 -41.24
C LEU A 16 12.46 37.74 -39.91
N LEU A 17 11.98 36.51 -39.71
CA LEU A 17 11.57 36.02 -38.41
C LEU A 17 12.78 36.11 -37.48
N ALA A 18 12.95 37.25 -36.82
CA ALA A 18 13.81 37.35 -35.66
C ALA A 18 13.21 36.39 -34.64
N GLN A 19 13.84 35.22 -34.46
CA GLN A 19 13.45 34.30 -33.41
C GLN A 19 13.57 35.05 -32.08
N ALA A 20 12.45 35.20 -31.38
CA ALA A 20 12.42 35.75 -30.05
C ALA A 20 13.33 34.92 -29.14
N GLN A 21 14.35 35.56 -28.54
CA GLN A 21 15.30 34.87 -27.69
C GLN A 21 14.61 34.46 -26.38
N LYS A 22 14.43 33.15 -26.19
CA LYS A 22 13.95 32.59 -24.93
C LYS A 22 15.11 32.33 -23.98
N PHE A 23 14.95 32.76 -22.74
CA PHE A 23 15.86 32.57 -21.63
C PHE A 23 15.21 31.71 -20.55
N GLU A 24 16.04 31.08 -19.74
CA GLU A 24 15.58 30.35 -18.57
C GLU A 24 15.01 31.34 -17.52
N VAL A 25 13.87 30.98 -16.93
CA VAL A 25 13.21 31.77 -15.88
C VAL A 25 13.14 30.91 -14.62
N ASP A 26 13.78 31.39 -13.57
CA ASP A 26 13.74 30.75 -12.25
C ASP A 26 12.65 31.38 -11.39
N THR A 27 11.93 30.53 -10.67
CA THR A 27 10.96 30.96 -9.66
C THR A 27 11.67 31.10 -8.32
N ILE A 28 11.71 32.32 -7.79
CA ILE A 28 12.35 32.65 -6.50
C ILE A 28 11.33 32.60 -5.36
N LEU A 29 10.11 33.09 -5.62
CA LEU A 29 9.00 33.11 -4.67
C LEU A 29 7.70 32.85 -5.44
N TYR A 30 6.88 31.92 -4.97
CA TYR A 30 5.61 31.58 -5.62
C TYR A 30 4.50 31.40 -4.59
N HIS A 31 3.49 32.24 -4.68
CA HIS A 31 2.27 32.17 -3.87
C HIS A 31 1.03 31.83 -4.70
N GLY A 32 1.10 31.90 -6.03
CA GLY A 32 0.04 31.45 -6.91
C GLY A 32 0.17 31.97 -8.33
N PRO A 33 -0.86 31.79 -9.19
CA PRO A 33 -0.80 32.12 -10.61
C PRO A 33 -0.43 33.58 -10.89
N SER A 34 0.40 33.82 -11.91
CA SER A 34 0.92 35.16 -12.24
C SER A 34 -0.17 36.17 -12.57
N ASP A 35 -1.31 35.76 -13.14
CA ASP A 35 -2.44 36.65 -13.41
C ASP A 35 -3.24 37.06 -12.15
N LYS A 36 -2.87 36.56 -10.96
CA LYS A 36 -3.56 36.80 -9.68
C LYS A 36 -2.69 37.35 -8.55
N TYR A 37 -1.37 37.38 -8.74
CA TYR A 37 -0.41 37.83 -7.75
C TYR A 37 0.49 38.88 -8.38
N ILE A 38 1.07 39.75 -7.54
CA ILE A 38 1.97 40.79 -8.01
C ILE A 38 3.30 40.15 -8.42
N ASN A 39 3.70 40.29 -9.68
CA ASN A 39 4.91 39.64 -10.18
C ASN A 39 6.08 40.63 -10.25
N PHE A 40 7.09 40.36 -9.42
CA PHE A 40 8.39 41.02 -9.53
C PHE A 40 9.30 40.18 -10.43
N VAL A 41 9.85 40.82 -11.47
CA VAL A 41 10.71 40.14 -12.44
C VAL A 41 12.10 40.77 -12.42
N PHE A 42 13.11 39.95 -12.13
CA PHE A 42 14.52 40.34 -12.17
C PHE A 42 15.13 39.93 -13.51
N LEU A 43 15.96 40.80 -14.07
CA LEU A 43 16.75 40.57 -15.28
C LEU A 43 18.23 40.63 -14.92
N ALA A 44 19.00 39.63 -15.35
CA ALA A 44 20.45 39.62 -15.20
C ALA A 44 21.11 40.57 -16.20
N ASP A 45 22.04 41.42 -15.76
CA ASP A 45 22.96 42.13 -16.65
C ASP A 45 24.40 42.05 -16.13
N GLY A 46 25.36 41.95 -17.04
CA GLY A 46 26.77 41.78 -16.68
C GLY A 46 27.09 40.43 -16.04
N TYR A 47 26.20 39.45 -16.10
CA TYR A 47 26.48 38.06 -15.69
C TYR A 47 26.75 37.21 -16.92
N GLN A 48 27.94 36.62 -17.01
CA GLN A 48 28.25 35.60 -18.01
C GLN A 48 27.45 34.32 -17.75
N ALA A 49 27.38 33.43 -18.75
CA ALA A 49 26.63 32.18 -18.65
C ALA A 49 27.06 31.30 -17.45
N ASN A 50 28.35 31.32 -17.09
CA ASN A 50 28.90 30.62 -15.93
C ASN A 50 28.66 31.35 -14.58
N GLU A 51 28.16 32.58 -14.59
CA GLU A 51 27.83 33.39 -13.41
C GLU A 51 26.33 33.40 -13.10
N LEU A 52 25.49 32.74 -13.90
CA LEU A 52 24.03 32.76 -13.72
C LEU A 52 23.56 32.12 -12.40
N SER A 53 24.32 31.19 -11.82
CA SER A 53 24.05 30.69 -10.47
C SER A 53 24.25 31.78 -9.41
N LYS A 54 25.33 32.57 -9.53
CA LYS A 54 25.58 33.74 -8.67
C LYS A 54 24.48 34.79 -8.82
N TYR A 55 23.99 35.03 -10.04
CA TYR A 55 22.84 35.92 -10.27
C TYR A 55 21.62 35.50 -9.44
N ILE A 56 21.29 34.21 -9.41
CA ILE A 56 20.16 33.72 -8.60
C ILE A 56 20.38 33.96 -7.10
N GLU A 57 21.61 33.78 -6.60
CA GLU A 57 21.95 34.11 -5.21
C GLU A 57 21.83 35.61 -4.92
N ASP A 58 22.30 36.45 -5.83
CA ASP A 58 22.20 37.91 -5.72
C ASP A 58 20.73 38.38 -5.73
N VAL A 59 19.88 37.76 -6.57
CA VAL A 59 18.44 38.01 -6.58
C VAL A 59 17.81 37.61 -5.25
N LYS A 60 18.08 36.41 -4.73
CA LYS A 60 17.56 35.96 -3.43
C LYS A 60 17.90 36.94 -2.31
N GLY A 61 19.16 37.38 -2.23
CA GLY A 61 19.59 38.37 -1.23
C GLY A 61 18.90 39.73 -1.39
N THR A 62 18.58 40.14 -2.61
CA THR A 62 17.84 41.39 -2.89
C THR A 62 16.37 41.26 -2.51
N VAL A 63 15.75 40.13 -2.84
CA VAL A 63 14.37 39.79 -2.48
C VAL A 63 14.19 39.74 -0.97
N ASP A 64 15.13 39.14 -0.24
CA ASP A 64 15.13 39.13 1.22
C ASP A 64 15.21 40.55 1.79
N GLY A 65 16.05 41.42 1.22
CA GLY A 65 16.14 42.83 1.59
C GLY A 65 14.83 43.60 1.39
N ILE A 66 14.18 43.42 0.23
CA ILE A 66 12.88 44.05 -0.07
C ILE A 66 11.83 43.59 0.95
N PHE A 67 11.69 42.28 1.17
CA PHE A 67 10.69 41.73 2.08
C PHE A 67 11.08 41.80 3.55
N ALA A 68 12.25 42.33 3.91
CA ALA A 68 12.58 42.70 5.29
C ALA A 68 11.99 44.07 5.69
N LYS A 69 11.57 44.89 4.72
CA LYS A 69 11.08 46.25 4.96
C LYS A 69 9.57 46.36 4.88
N ARG A 70 9.00 47.17 5.77
CA ARG A 70 7.58 47.54 5.73
C ARG A 70 7.31 48.52 4.57
N PRO A 71 6.20 48.41 3.83
CA PRO A 71 5.11 47.41 3.96
C PRO A 71 5.33 46.06 3.29
N PHE A 72 6.36 45.89 2.45
CA PHE A 72 6.52 44.67 1.66
C PHE A 72 6.56 43.42 2.54
N ARG A 73 7.20 43.51 3.71
CA ARG A 73 7.24 42.44 4.71
C ARG A 73 5.86 41.95 5.13
N GLU A 74 4.97 42.85 5.52
CA GLU A 74 3.61 42.50 5.95
C GLU A 74 2.75 41.97 4.79
N ASN A 75 3.12 42.31 3.56
CA ASN A 75 2.36 42.00 2.35
C ASN A 75 3.02 40.93 1.46
N LYS A 76 4.06 40.24 1.94
CA LYS A 76 4.88 39.30 1.15
C LYS A 76 4.04 38.23 0.45
N VAL A 77 2.95 37.79 1.09
CA VAL A 77 2.02 36.77 0.57
C VAL A 77 1.36 37.13 -0.76
N PHE A 78 1.34 38.42 -1.14
CA PHE A 78 0.72 38.87 -2.39
C PHE A 78 1.66 38.90 -3.59
N PHE A 79 2.93 38.53 -3.41
CA PHE A 79 3.96 38.64 -4.45
C PHE A 79 4.46 37.29 -4.92
N ASN A 80 4.66 37.17 -6.23
CA ASN A 80 5.60 36.22 -6.81
C ASN A 80 6.89 36.94 -7.19
N VAL A 81 7.99 36.19 -7.27
CA VAL A 81 9.26 36.69 -7.77
C VAL A 81 9.86 35.69 -8.76
N PHE A 82 10.23 36.20 -9.93
CA PHE A 82 10.88 35.46 -11.00
C PHE A 82 12.19 36.11 -11.41
N ALA A 83 13.16 35.30 -11.86
CA ALA A 83 14.47 35.75 -12.29
C ALA A 83 14.78 35.21 -13.69
N ILE A 84 14.90 36.11 -14.67
CA ILE A 84 15.26 35.75 -16.05
C ILE A 84 16.78 35.74 -16.19
N LYS A 85 17.34 34.59 -16.55
CA LYS A 85 18.77 34.35 -16.72
C LYS A 85 19.23 34.82 -18.10
N VAL A 86 19.61 36.09 -18.20
CA VAL A 86 20.07 36.72 -19.45
C VAL A 86 21.61 36.77 -19.46
N PRO A 87 22.30 35.85 -20.15
CA PRO A 87 23.76 35.85 -20.20
C PRO A 87 24.30 37.04 -20.99
N SER A 88 25.15 37.81 -20.34
CA SER A 88 26.03 38.82 -20.94
C SER A 88 27.29 38.19 -21.50
N LYS A 89 27.94 38.85 -22.47
CA LYS A 89 29.21 38.37 -23.03
C LYS A 89 30.38 38.63 -22.08
N GLN A 90 30.33 39.74 -21.36
CA GLN A 90 31.34 40.11 -20.38
C GLN A 90 30.73 40.33 -18.99
N SER A 91 31.51 39.99 -17.96
CA SER A 91 31.16 40.26 -16.57
C SER A 91 31.34 41.74 -16.27
N GLY A 92 30.39 42.38 -15.58
CA GLY A 92 30.51 43.77 -15.14
C GLY A 92 29.54 44.79 -15.75
N ALA A 93 29.73 46.05 -15.35
CA ALA A 93 29.08 47.22 -15.93
C ALA A 93 30.12 48.09 -16.64
N SER A 94 29.71 48.81 -17.69
CA SER A 94 30.55 49.85 -18.28
C SER A 94 30.69 51.04 -17.32
N HIS A 95 31.82 51.74 -17.40
CA HIS A 95 32.11 52.96 -16.67
C HIS A 95 33.01 53.84 -17.53
N PRO A 96 32.48 54.92 -18.13
CA PRO A 96 33.21 55.72 -19.10
C PRO A 96 34.12 56.79 -18.46
N GLY A 97 33.99 57.08 -17.15
CA GLY A 97 34.77 58.12 -16.47
C GLY A 97 34.40 59.53 -16.96
N THR A 98 33.11 59.74 -17.28
CA THR A 98 32.62 60.99 -17.88
C THR A 98 31.92 61.90 -16.88
N ALA A 99 31.75 61.44 -15.63
CA ALA A 99 31.03 62.18 -14.63
C ALA A 99 31.84 63.36 -14.07
N SER A 100 31.21 64.53 -13.98
CA SER A 100 31.87 65.74 -13.49
C SER A 100 31.99 65.81 -11.96
N ASP A 101 31.20 64.99 -11.26
CA ASP A 101 31.20 64.83 -9.81
C ASP A 101 32.08 63.67 -9.33
N GLU A 102 32.78 62.99 -10.24
CA GLU A 102 33.75 61.94 -9.94
C GLU A 102 35.05 62.53 -9.38
N SER A 103 35.56 61.98 -8.28
CA SER A 103 36.86 62.38 -7.74
C SER A 103 37.99 61.77 -8.57
N THR A 104 39.18 62.38 -8.56
CA THR A 104 40.38 61.84 -9.24
C THR A 104 40.86 60.49 -8.67
N GLN A 105 40.17 59.90 -7.69
CA GLN A 105 40.46 58.62 -7.04
C GLN A 105 39.21 57.73 -6.98
N SER A 106 38.43 57.69 -8.05
CA SER A 106 37.28 56.80 -8.14
C SER A 106 37.66 55.34 -7.95
N ALA A 107 36.92 54.65 -7.08
CA ALA A 107 37.09 53.22 -6.84
C ALA A 107 36.55 52.36 -8.00
N ILE A 108 35.80 52.96 -8.93
CA ILE A 108 35.18 52.27 -10.07
C ILE A 108 36.16 52.31 -11.26
N PRO A 109 36.64 51.17 -11.77
CA PRO A 109 37.54 51.14 -12.93
C PRO A 109 36.88 51.72 -14.18
N ILE A 110 37.57 52.59 -14.92
CA ILE A 110 37.11 53.04 -16.23
C ILE A 110 37.26 51.88 -17.21
N VAL A 111 36.14 51.35 -17.69
CA VAL A 111 36.10 50.14 -18.51
C VAL A 111 34.86 50.13 -19.39
N LYS A 112 34.99 49.59 -20.60
CA LYS A 112 33.84 49.27 -21.46
C LYS A 112 33.56 47.77 -21.39
N VAL A 113 32.33 47.41 -21.07
CA VAL A 113 31.87 46.02 -20.88
C VAL A 113 30.72 45.74 -21.86
N ASP A 114 30.82 44.63 -22.61
CA ASP A 114 29.76 44.10 -23.47
C ASP A 114 28.75 43.28 -22.62
N ASN A 115 28.01 43.99 -21.78
CA ASN A 115 26.85 43.46 -21.06
C ASN A 115 25.58 43.55 -21.92
N TYR A 116 24.58 42.71 -21.63
CA TYR A 116 23.45 42.48 -22.53
C TYR A 116 22.55 43.71 -22.68
N PHE A 117 22.28 44.43 -21.59
CA PHE A 117 21.41 45.60 -21.62
C PHE A 117 22.15 46.95 -21.73
N GLY A 118 23.47 46.93 -21.93
CA GLY A 118 24.26 48.15 -22.05
C GLY A 118 24.31 48.95 -20.74
N SER A 119 24.27 48.29 -19.59
CA SER A 119 24.37 48.95 -18.28
C SER A 119 25.70 49.67 -18.12
N THR A 120 25.61 50.96 -17.79
CA THR A 120 26.75 51.84 -17.60
C THR A 120 26.58 52.75 -16.40
N PHE A 121 27.67 52.96 -15.67
CA PHE A 121 27.83 54.09 -14.75
C PHE A 121 28.02 55.40 -15.53
N ASP A 122 28.04 56.52 -14.79
CA ASP A 122 28.20 57.89 -15.28
C ASP A 122 27.16 58.33 -16.31
N TYR A 123 26.00 57.66 -16.32
CA TYR A 123 24.94 58.04 -17.23
C TYR A 123 24.53 59.50 -16.97
N GLY A 124 24.39 60.29 -18.03
CA GLY A 124 24.07 61.72 -17.91
C GLY A 124 25.12 62.57 -17.18
N GLY A 125 26.36 62.07 -17.03
CA GLY A 125 27.45 62.79 -16.36
C GLY A 125 27.37 62.77 -14.83
N ILE A 126 26.58 61.86 -14.24
CA ILE A 126 26.39 61.71 -12.79
C ILE A 126 27.10 60.44 -12.32
N HIS A 127 28.12 60.60 -11.48
CA HIS A 127 28.93 59.50 -11.00
C HIS A 127 28.07 58.53 -10.17
N ARG A 128 28.20 57.23 -10.45
CA ARG A 128 27.41 56.13 -9.85
C ARG A 128 25.95 56.01 -10.32
N LEU A 129 25.47 56.90 -11.19
CA LEU A 129 24.19 56.68 -11.85
C LEU A 129 24.32 55.51 -12.84
N LEU A 130 23.76 54.36 -12.46
CA LEU A 130 23.89 53.10 -13.18
C LEU A 130 22.58 52.81 -13.91
N VAL A 131 22.61 52.90 -15.24
CA VAL A 131 21.41 52.80 -16.08
C VAL A 131 21.60 51.73 -17.15
N PRO A 132 20.64 50.81 -17.34
CA PRO A 132 20.60 49.92 -18.49
C PRO A 132 20.08 50.69 -19.71
N THR A 133 20.95 50.92 -20.69
CA THR A 133 20.66 51.83 -21.80
C THR A 133 19.86 51.19 -22.93
N ASN A 134 19.85 49.86 -23.05
CA ASN A 134 19.15 49.14 -24.11
C ASN A 134 17.72 48.72 -23.68
N HIS A 135 16.83 49.70 -23.56
CA HIS A 135 15.42 49.49 -23.19
C HIS A 135 14.65 48.59 -24.19
N MET A 136 15.05 48.58 -25.47
CA MET A 136 14.46 47.71 -26.49
C MET A 136 14.77 46.24 -26.21
N ALA A 137 16.02 45.93 -25.85
CA ALA A 137 16.39 44.58 -25.44
C ALA A 137 15.61 44.16 -24.18
N ILE A 138 15.52 45.02 -23.16
CA ILE A 138 14.73 44.73 -21.94
C ILE A 138 13.28 44.39 -22.30
N SER A 139 12.62 45.25 -23.08
CA SER A 139 11.22 45.06 -23.48
C SER A 139 11.03 43.78 -24.30
N SER A 140 11.98 43.46 -25.19
CA SER A 140 11.97 42.22 -25.99
C SER A 140 12.12 40.97 -25.13
N VAL A 141 13.04 40.99 -24.15
CA VAL A 141 13.24 39.89 -23.20
C VAL A 141 11.97 39.67 -22.39
N LEU A 142 11.39 40.71 -21.81
CA LEU A 142 10.16 40.59 -21.01
C LEU A 142 9.00 40.05 -21.85
N ALA A 143 8.76 40.62 -23.03
CA ALA A 143 7.67 40.17 -23.91
C ALA A 143 7.80 38.68 -24.31
N SER A 144 9.03 38.19 -24.49
CA SER A 144 9.31 36.83 -24.97
C SER A 144 9.33 35.78 -23.87
N ASN A 145 9.59 36.19 -22.62
CA ASN A 145 9.90 35.29 -21.51
C ASN A 145 8.94 35.40 -20.33
N PHE A 146 8.45 36.60 -20.02
CA PHE A 146 7.52 36.84 -18.93
C PHE A 146 6.73 38.15 -19.13
N PRO A 147 5.67 38.15 -19.96
CA PRO A 147 4.93 39.38 -20.28
C PRO A 147 3.99 39.86 -19.17
N GLU A 148 3.73 39.06 -18.14
CA GLU A 148 2.74 39.33 -17.08
C GLU A 148 3.39 39.90 -15.81
N TYR A 149 4.26 40.90 -15.93
CA TYR A 149 4.96 41.52 -14.79
C TYR A 149 4.27 42.79 -14.28
N ASP A 150 4.44 43.09 -12.98
CA ASP A 150 3.98 44.33 -12.36
C ASP A 150 5.13 45.30 -12.05
N GLN A 151 6.33 44.76 -11.78
CA GLN A 151 7.55 45.52 -11.52
C GLN A 151 8.76 44.76 -12.06
N VAL A 152 9.68 45.49 -12.69
CA VAL A 152 10.91 44.93 -13.24
C VAL A 152 12.12 45.50 -12.53
N PHE A 153 13.10 44.63 -12.32
CA PHE A 153 14.40 44.93 -11.77
C PHE A 153 15.49 44.54 -12.76
N VAL A 154 16.49 45.38 -12.94
CA VAL A 154 17.73 45.01 -13.62
C VAL A 154 18.82 44.92 -12.56
N LEU A 155 19.32 43.72 -12.32
CA LEU A 155 20.40 43.49 -11.37
C LEU A 155 21.71 43.37 -12.17
N VAL A 156 22.62 44.31 -11.91
CA VAL A 156 23.87 44.44 -12.66
C VAL A 156 25.02 43.86 -11.83
N ASN A 157 25.76 42.90 -12.40
CA ASN A 157 26.90 42.25 -11.75
C ASN A 157 28.09 43.22 -11.59
N SER A 158 28.02 44.11 -10.61
CA SER A 158 29.11 45.04 -10.28
C SER A 158 29.22 45.17 -8.76
N PRO A 159 30.43 45.06 -8.19
CA PRO A 159 30.63 45.22 -6.75
C PRO A 159 30.60 46.69 -6.32
N TYR A 160 30.57 47.63 -7.27
CA TYR A 160 30.64 49.07 -7.01
C TYR A 160 29.26 49.66 -6.77
N TYR A 161 29.20 50.63 -5.86
CA TYR A 161 27.95 51.28 -5.47
C TYR A 161 27.37 52.12 -6.62
N GLY A 162 26.19 51.72 -7.09
CA GLY A 162 25.30 52.55 -7.90
C GLY A 162 23.98 51.88 -8.23
N GLY A 163 23.09 52.64 -8.85
CA GLY A 163 21.74 52.23 -9.20
C GLY A 163 20.99 53.38 -9.87
N SER A 164 19.73 53.14 -10.23
CA SER A 164 18.87 54.18 -10.78
C SER A 164 17.39 53.86 -10.63
N GLY A 165 16.61 54.90 -10.39
CA GLY A 165 15.16 54.94 -10.53
C GLY A 165 14.72 55.26 -11.93
N GLY A 166 13.68 54.59 -12.41
CA GLY A 166 13.16 54.81 -13.75
C GLY A 166 12.05 53.82 -14.10
N ALA A 167 11.90 53.54 -15.39
CA ALA A 167 10.97 52.50 -15.86
C ALA A 167 11.32 51.10 -15.30
N TYR A 168 12.61 50.86 -15.03
CA TYR A 168 13.14 49.63 -14.47
C TYR A 168 14.01 49.99 -13.26
N ALA A 169 13.70 49.44 -12.09
CA ALA A 169 14.53 49.64 -10.91
C ALA A 169 15.89 48.94 -11.14
N THR A 170 16.98 49.68 -11.03
CA THR A 170 18.32 49.14 -11.34
C THR A 170 19.23 49.26 -10.11
N SER A 171 19.95 48.19 -9.81
CA SER A 171 21.00 48.20 -8.79
C SER A 171 22.18 47.34 -9.21
N SER A 172 23.37 47.71 -8.73
CA SER A 172 24.50 46.80 -8.73
C SER A 172 24.40 45.75 -7.61
N THR A 173 25.32 44.79 -7.59
CA THR A 173 25.43 43.78 -6.51
C THR A 173 26.02 44.32 -5.20
N ASN A 174 26.43 45.59 -5.16
CA ASN A 174 26.91 46.22 -3.94
C ASN A 174 25.82 46.21 -2.86
N VAL A 175 26.21 45.94 -1.60
CA VAL A 175 25.25 45.84 -0.49
C VAL A 175 24.43 47.11 -0.27
N GLN A 176 25.03 48.30 -0.46
CA GLN A 176 24.31 49.57 -0.35
C GLN A 176 23.43 49.84 -1.58
N SER A 177 23.76 49.26 -2.73
CA SER A 177 22.95 49.37 -3.94
C SER A 177 21.64 48.58 -3.87
N LYS A 178 21.57 47.54 -3.02
CA LYS A 178 20.31 46.86 -2.72
C LYS A 178 19.32 47.80 -2.03
N GLU A 179 19.81 48.68 -1.16
CA GLU A 179 18.99 49.72 -0.52
C GLU A 179 18.54 50.78 -1.53
N ILE A 180 19.36 51.09 -2.55
CA ILE A 180 18.92 51.90 -3.69
C ILE A 180 17.76 51.19 -4.38
N ALA A 181 17.88 49.92 -4.77
CA ALA A 181 16.78 49.23 -5.46
C ALA A 181 15.46 49.34 -4.68
N ILE A 182 15.49 49.19 -3.36
CA ILE A 182 14.33 49.37 -2.48
C ILE A 182 13.77 50.79 -2.58
N HIS A 183 14.62 51.82 -2.52
CA HIS A 183 14.23 53.22 -2.72
C HIS A 183 13.56 53.40 -4.10
N GLU A 184 14.13 52.82 -5.16
CA GLU A 184 13.63 52.96 -6.53
C GLU A 184 12.31 52.25 -6.79
N ILE A 185 11.99 51.19 -6.04
CA ILE A 185 10.65 50.60 -6.01
C ILE A 185 9.63 51.64 -5.54
N GLY A 186 9.99 52.50 -4.58
CA GLY A 186 9.12 53.58 -4.13
C GLY A 186 8.61 54.45 -5.29
N HIS A 187 9.48 54.79 -6.22
CA HIS A 187 9.11 55.52 -7.43
C HIS A 187 8.36 54.66 -8.44
N SER A 188 8.94 53.54 -8.85
CA SER A 188 8.45 52.75 -9.99
C SER A 188 7.15 51.98 -9.67
N PHE A 189 7.00 51.51 -8.42
CA PHE A 189 5.83 50.76 -7.99
C PHE A 189 4.72 51.65 -7.42
N ALA A 190 5.07 52.60 -6.55
CA ALA A 190 4.11 53.38 -5.76
C ALA A 190 4.06 54.88 -6.08
N ASN A 191 4.82 55.33 -7.10
CA ASN A 191 4.81 56.71 -7.58
C ASN A 191 5.17 57.76 -6.51
N LEU A 192 6.11 57.41 -5.62
CA LEU A 192 6.65 58.32 -4.61
C LEU A 192 7.65 59.32 -5.26
N ALA A 193 7.89 60.45 -4.58
CA ALA A 193 8.98 61.37 -4.86
C ALA A 193 10.13 61.14 -3.88
N ASP A 194 11.31 61.65 -4.21
CA ASP A 194 12.42 61.77 -3.28
C ASP A 194 12.02 62.70 -2.14
N GLU A 195 12.41 62.34 -0.92
CA GLU A 195 12.25 63.16 0.28
C GLU A 195 13.53 63.93 0.64
N TYR A 196 14.61 63.75 -0.13
CA TYR A 196 15.72 64.70 -0.24
C TYR A 196 15.47 65.65 -1.43
N TRP A 197 16.09 66.83 -1.43
CA TRP A 197 15.94 67.76 -2.55
C TRP A 197 16.82 67.32 -3.73
N ALA A 198 16.20 66.67 -4.72
CA ALA A 198 16.89 66.22 -5.94
C ALA A 198 17.08 67.35 -6.98
N GLY A 199 16.48 68.52 -6.77
CA GLY A 199 16.48 69.65 -7.71
C GLY A 199 15.09 70.00 -8.24
N PRO A 200 14.88 71.26 -8.70
CA PRO A 200 13.56 71.76 -9.10
C PRO A 200 12.94 70.99 -10.27
N GLN A 201 13.74 70.39 -11.14
CA GLN A 201 13.28 69.58 -12.28
C GLN A 201 12.62 68.25 -11.87
N TYR A 202 12.88 67.77 -10.65
CA TYR A 202 12.29 66.53 -10.11
C TYR A 202 11.15 66.79 -9.11
N ALA A 203 11.00 68.03 -8.66
CA ALA A 203 9.93 68.46 -7.75
C ALA A 203 8.56 68.38 -8.44
N ARG A 204 7.67 67.53 -7.91
CA ARG A 204 6.34 67.29 -8.47
C ARG A 204 5.37 66.81 -7.41
N GLU A 205 4.10 67.13 -7.58
CA GLU A 205 3.02 66.66 -6.70
C GLU A 205 2.95 65.11 -6.70
N ARG A 206 3.38 64.49 -5.60
CA ARG A 206 3.36 63.05 -5.35
C ARG A 206 2.73 62.76 -3.98
N PRO A 207 2.39 61.50 -3.67
CA PRO A 207 1.80 61.16 -2.37
C PRO A 207 2.62 61.65 -1.16
N ASN A 208 3.95 61.73 -1.27
CA ASN A 208 4.87 62.17 -0.22
C ASN A 208 5.62 63.49 -0.53
N MET A 209 5.20 64.26 -1.54
CA MET A 209 5.78 65.57 -1.85
C MET A 209 4.71 66.53 -2.40
N THR A 210 4.59 67.72 -1.82
CA THR A 210 3.54 68.69 -2.21
C THR A 210 3.94 70.12 -1.91
N GLN A 211 3.34 71.09 -2.60
CA GLN A 211 3.41 72.52 -2.26
C GLN A 211 2.30 72.94 -1.28
N VAL A 212 1.36 72.04 -0.95
CA VAL A 212 0.28 72.32 0.01
C VAL A 212 0.82 72.28 1.43
N SER A 213 0.82 73.42 2.11
CA SER A 213 1.31 73.58 3.48
C SER A 213 0.24 73.47 4.57
N SER A 214 -1.05 73.47 4.19
CA SER A 214 -2.16 73.52 5.15
C SER A 214 -2.45 72.12 5.74
N PRO A 215 -2.52 71.99 7.09
CA PRO A 215 -2.91 70.73 7.75
C PRO A 215 -4.26 70.15 7.31
N GLU A 216 -5.19 70.99 6.84
CA GLU A 216 -6.54 70.55 6.44
C GLU A 216 -6.61 69.95 5.03
N THR A 217 -5.64 70.29 4.18
CA THR A 217 -5.66 70.01 2.74
C THR A 217 -4.44 69.24 2.23
N VAL A 218 -3.37 69.14 3.04
CA VAL A 218 -2.20 68.33 2.69
C VAL A 218 -2.59 66.88 2.42
N LYS A 219 -1.94 66.25 1.44
CA LYS A 219 -2.32 64.91 0.94
C LYS A 219 -2.36 63.82 2.02
N TRP A 220 -1.54 63.97 3.06
CA TRP A 220 -1.43 63.04 4.17
C TRP A 220 -2.07 63.54 5.46
N LYS A 221 -3.05 64.46 5.39
CA LYS A 221 -3.73 65.04 6.56
C LYS A 221 -4.22 64.01 7.57
N GLN A 222 -4.70 62.86 7.10
CA GLN A 222 -5.18 61.75 7.93
C GLN A 222 -4.11 61.13 8.84
N TRP A 223 -2.83 61.36 8.52
CA TRP A 223 -1.68 60.82 9.25
C TRP A 223 -1.00 61.86 10.16
N LEU A 224 -1.45 63.12 10.19
CA LEU A 224 -0.79 64.19 10.96
C LEU A 224 -0.79 63.98 12.48
N ASN A 225 -1.71 63.16 12.99
CA ASN A 225 -1.76 62.82 14.42
C ASN A 225 -0.80 61.68 14.80
N ASN A 226 -0.06 61.12 13.83
CA ASN A 226 0.89 60.04 14.07
C ASN A 226 2.29 60.59 14.34
N THR A 227 2.99 59.98 15.29
CA THR A 227 4.34 60.36 15.69
C THR A 227 5.29 60.49 14.49
N GLY A 228 5.94 61.65 14.38
CA GLY A 228 6.93 61.94 13.34
C GLY A 228 6.35 62.39 11.99
N VAL A 229 5.03 62.31 11.79
CA VAL A 229 4.39 62.81 10.57
C VAL A 229 4.11 64.31 10.71
N GLY A 230 4.50 65.09 9.70
CA GLY A 230 4.35 66.54 9.69
C GLY A 230 4.36 67.11 8.28
N ILE A 231 4.49 68.43 8.18
CA ILE A 231 4.58 69.16 6.91
C ILE A 231 5.96 69.82 6.88
N TYR A 232 7.00 69.02 6.60
CA TYR A 232 8.39 69.46 6.73
C TYR A 232 8.86 70.11 5.43
N PRO A 233 9.30 71.38 5.44
CA PRO A 233 9.82 72.03 4.25
C PRO A 233 11.14 71.39 3.80
N TYR A 234 11.41 71.38 2.49
CA TYR A 234 12.76 71.15 1.98
C TYR A 234 13.61 72.40 2.27
N GLU A 235 14.82 72.21 2.79
CA GLU A 235 15.67 73.34 3.20
C GLU A 235 16.06 74.21 1.99
N GLU A 236 16.34 73.55 0.88
CA GLU A 236 16.74 74.13 -0.40
C GLU A 236 15.56 74.72 -1.18
N SER A 237 14.33 74.33 -0.82
CA SER A 237 13.10 74.82 -1.47
C SER A 237 11.91 74.79 -0.50
N PRO A 238 11.77 75.81 0.37
CA PRO A 238 10.83 75.83 1.48
C PRO A 238 9.35 75.94 1.07
N THR A 239 9.06 76.02 -0.24
CA THR A 239 7.71 75.95 -0.82
C THR A 239 7.24 74.54 -1.10
N TRP A 240 8.12 73.54 -0.99
CA TRP A 240 7.80 72.13 -1.09
C TRP A 240 7.89 71.47 0.28
N TYR A 241 7.08 70.44 0.51
CA TYR A 241 6.95 69.76 1.79
C TYR A 241 7.00 68.24 1.64
N ARG A 242 7.53 67.57 2.66
CA ARG A 242 7.55 66.12 2.83
C ARG A 242 6.87 65.69 4.13
N PRO A 243 6.35 64.46 4.21
CA PRO A 243 5.57 64.00 5.35
C PRO A 243 6.41 63.62 6.57
N HIS A 244 7.70 63.31 6.40
CA HIS A 244 8.53 62.81 7.49
C HIS A 244 9.98 63.29 7.32
N GLN A 245 10.73 63.35 8.41
CA GLN A 245 12.16 63.68 8.35
C GLN A 245 13.05 62.45 8.11
N ARG A 246 12.48 61.25 8.17
CA ARG A 246 13.19 59.97 8.18
C ARG A 246 12.41 58.92 7.38
N CYS A 247 12.85 58.63 6.16
CA CYS A 247 12.14 57.75 5.22
C CYS A 247 13.15 57.09 4.29
N SER A 248 12.82 55.89 3.78
CA SER A 248 13.60 55.27 2.72
C SER A 248 13.67 56.13 1.45
N MET A 249 12.70 57.02 1.22
CA MET A 249 12.75 58.02 0.14
C MET A 249 13.73 59.17 0.40
N ARG A 250 14.34 59.25 1.59
CA ARG A 250 15.33 60.27 1.96
C ARG A 250 16.71 59.68 2.25
N TYR A 251 16.73 58.52 2.90
CA TYR A 251 17.95 57.89 3.41
C TYR A 251 17.94 56.39 3.14
N LEU A 252 19.12 55.85 2.85
CA LEU A 252 19.35 54.41 2.76
C LEU A 252 19.64 53.82 4.15
N SER A 253 19.36 52.53 4.32
CA SER A 253 19.77 51.84 5.57
C SER A 253 21.29 51.71 5.64
N THR A 254 21.79 51.65 6.87
CA THR A 254 23.20 51.36 7.17
C THR A 254 23.29 50.04 7.93
N ALA A 255 24.50 49.53 8.13
CA ALA A 255 24.70 48.32 8.95
C ALA A 255 24.19 48.47 10.39
N SER A 256 24.15 49.69 10.92
CA SER A 256 23.73 49.97 12.30
C SER A 256 22.29 50.45 12.42
N GLU A 257 21.62 50.74 11.31
CA GLU A 257 20.27 51.31 11.33
C GLU A 257 19.45 50.99 10.09
N VAL A 258 18.29 50.36 10.30
CA VAL A 258 17.32 50.06 9.24
C VAL A 258 16.37 51.24 9.06
N ILE A 259 16.37 51.83 7.86
CA ILE A 259 15.44 52.90 7.49
C ILE A 259 14.24 52.28 6.78
N HIS A 260 13.04 52.60 7.25
CA HIS A 260 11.78 52.20 6.61
C HIS A 260 11.15 53.35 5.82
N PHE A 261 10.23 53.00 4.92
CA PHE A 261 9.30 53.98 4.36
C PHE A 261 8.52 54.64 5.51
N CYS A 262 8.42 55.98 5.48
CA CYS A 262 7.61 56.71 6.45
C CYS A 262 6.13 56.30 6.31
N MET A 263 5.30 56.63 7.31
CA MET A 263 3.90 56.18 7.36
C MET A 263 3.10 56.52 6.09
N VAL A 264 3.37 57.68 5.47
CA VAL A 264 2.71 58.12 4.23
C VAL A 264 3.17 57.30 3.02
N CYS A 265 4.47 57.06 2.89
CA CYS A 265 5.02 56.19 1.84
C CYS A 265 4.55 54.75 2.02
N HIS A 266 4.54 54.26 3.26
CA HIS A 266 4.02 52.95 3.64
C HIS A 266 2.54 52.81 3.20
N ASP A 267 1.66 53.71 3.64
CA ASP A 267 0.24 53.70 3.25
C ASP A 267 0.06 53.72 1.72
N THR A 268 0.85 54.53 1.02
CA THR A 268 0.81 54.62 -0.45
C THR A 268 1.18 53.28 -1.11
N ILE A 269 2.27 52.64 -0.67
CA ILE A 269 2.69 51.33 -1.20
C ILE A 269 1.62 50.27 -0.86
N THR A 270 1.10 50.24 0.36
CA THR A 270 0.03 49.30 0.75
C THR A 270 -1.22 49.47 -0.10
N LYS A 271 -1.65 50.72 -0.37
CA LYS A 271 -2.77 51.00 -1.28
C LYS A 271 -2.49 50.56 -2.71
N ARG A 272 -1.25 50.67 -3.18
CA ARG A 272 -0.85 50.15 -4.50
C ARG A 272 -0.96 48.63 -4.56
N ILE A 273 -0.45 47.92 -3.55
CA ILE A 273 -0.58 46.47 -3.41
C ILE A 273 -2.05 46.08 -3.45
N ALA A 274 -2.87 46.69 -2.58
CA ALA A 274 -4.30 46.44 -2.52
C ALA A 274 -5.01 46.76 -3.85
N SER A 275 -4.59 47.80 -4.60
CA SER A 275 -5.17 48.14 -5.90
C SER A 275 -4.85 47.12 -6.99
N LEU A 276 -3.64 46.56 -7.01
CA LEU A 276 -3.27 45.49 -7.94
C LEU A 276 -4.04 44.21 -7.61
N MET A 277 -4.15 43.92 -6.32
CA MET A 277 -4.89 42.76 -5.83
C MET A 277 -6.42 42.91 -6.05
N ASN A 278 -7.03 44.05 -5.78
CA ASN A 278 -8.48 44.25 -6.01
C ASN A 278 -8.89 44.19 -7.50
N GLN A 279 -7.96 44.28 -8.45
CA GLN A 279 -8.27 44.06 -9.87
C GLN A 279 -8.49 42.58 -10.22
N VAL A 280 -8.15 41.68 -9.31
CA VAL A 280 -8.37 40.25 -9.45
C VAL A 280 -9.80 39.93 -9.02
N THR A 281 -10.66 39.50 -9.96
CA THR A 281 -12.01 39.05 -9.59
C THR A 281 -11.95 37.72 -8.84
N ILE A 282 -12.99 37.42 -8.05
CA ILE A 282 -13.22 36.07 -7.53
C ILE A 282 -13.19 35.09 -8.71
N PRO A 283 -12.60 33.89 -8.57
CA PRO A 283 -12.52 32.93 -9.67
C PRO A 283 -13.92 32.52 -10.14
N ASP A 284 -14.03 32.07 -11.38
CA ASP A 284 -15.27 31.49 -11.86
C ASP A 284 -15.60 30.19 -11.12
N LYS A 285 -16.87 29.81 -11.12
CA LYS A 285 -17.31 28.50 -10.60
C LYS A 285 -16.56 27.37 -11.33
N PRO A 286 -16.01 26.36 -10.62
CA PRO A 286 -15.35 25.22 -11.25
C PRO A 286 -16.21 24.50 -12.29
N GLY A 287 -15.56 23.92 -13.31
CA GLY A 287 -16.21 23.05 -14.28
C GLY A 287 -16.71 21.72 -13.66
N LYS A 288 -17.22 20.82 -14.51
CA LYS A 288 -17.72 19.50 -14.08
C LYS A 288 -16.63 18.70 -13.36
N ILE A 289 -16.97 18.12 -12.21
CA ILE A 289 -16.11 17.17 -11.51
C ILE A 289 -16.05 15.85 -12.29
N SER A 290 -14.83 15.36 -12.51
CA SER A 290 -14.53 14.08 -13.14
C SER A 290 -14.17 13.04 -12.07
N GLY A 291 -14.81 11.87 -12.14
CA GLY A 291 -14.64 10.76 -11.21
C GLY A 291 -15.84 9.80 -11.30
N PRO A 292 -15.78 8.63 -10.65
CA PRO A 292 -16.89 7.68 -10.65
C PRO A 292 -18.08 8.21 -9.84
N SER A 293 -19.29 8.11 -10.38
CA SER A 293 -20.54 8.47 -9.66
C SER A 293 -21.20 7.29 -8.95
N GLN A 294 -20.73 6.06 -9.20
CA GLN A 294 -21.16 4.83 -8.55
C GLN A 294 -19.92 4.21 -7.91
N VAL A 295 -19.95 4.02 -6.59
CA VAL A 295 -18.81 3.55 -5.80
C VAL A 295 -19.27 2.62 -4.68
N CYS A 296 -18.34 1.87 -4.10
CA CYS A 296 -18.65 0.96 -3.01
C CYS A 296 -18.44 1.63 -1.65
N ALA A 297 -19.28 1.31 -0.68
CA ALA A 297 -19.07 1.78 0.70
C ALA A 297 -17.67 1.36 1.18
N GLN A 298 -16.98 2.23 1.93
CA GLN A 298 -15.62 1.99 2.45
C GLN A 298 -14.52 1.85 1.37
N GLN A 299 -14.83 2.07 0.09
CA GLN A 299 -13.80 2.07 -0.95
C GLN A 299 -12.77 3.18 -0.69
N ASP A 300 -11.49 2.84 -0.78
CA ASP A 300 -10.40 3.75 -0.45
C ASP A 300 -9.78 4.38 -1.71
N ALA A 301 -9.17 5.56 -1.53
CA ALA A 301 -8.38 6.26 -2.54
C ALA A 301 -9.09 6.59 -3.88
N VAL A 302 -10.42 6.75 -3.89
CA VAL A 302 -11.18 7.13 -5.10
C VAL A 302 -10.83 8.55 -5.54
N THR A 303 -10.42 8.74 -6.80
CA THR A 303 -9.95 10.02 -7.32
C THR A 303 -11.07 10.85 -7.94
N TYR A 304 -11.14 12.13 -7.57
CA TYR A 304 -11.98 13.14 -8.20
C TYR A 304 -11.14 14.34 -8.63
N SER A 305 -11.47 14.95 -9.77
CA SER A 305 -10.70 16.06 -10.34
C SER A 305 -11.56 17.06 -11.10
N ILE A 306 -11.02 18.25 -11.33
CA ILE A 306 -11.56 19.28 -12.21
C ILE A 306 -10.46 19.81 -13.14
N SER A 307 -10.86 20.44 -14.24
CA SER A 307 -9.93 21.30 -14.99
C SER A 307 -9.57 22.53 -14.14
N PRO A 308 -8.31 23.01 -14.20
CA PRO A 308 -7.92 24.24 -13.51
C PRO A 308 -8.82 25.42 -13.88
N VAL A 309 -9.22 26.20 -12.88
CA VAL A 309 -10.03 27.41 -13.07
C VAL A 309 -9.11 28.62 -13.16
N SER A 310 -9.27 29.43 -14.22
CA SER A 310 -8.51 30.66 -14.37
C SER A 310 -8.71 31.56 -13.16
N GLY A 311 -7.59 31.93 -12.54
CA GLY A 311 -7.57 32.80 -11.38
C GLY A 311 -7.84 32.20 -10.01
N ALA A 312 -7.97 30.88 -9.93
CA ALA A 312 -7.96 30.18 -8.65
C ALA A 312 -6.53 30.04 -8.12
N GLY A 313 -6.29 30.47 -6.88
CA GLY A 313 -5.04 30.20 -6.15
C GLY A 313 -5.07 28.90 -5.35
N ALA A 314 -6.27 28.41 -5.02
CA ALA A 314 -6.49 27.13 -4.35
C ALA A 314 -7.93 26.64 -4.59
N TYR A 315 -8.24 25.43 -4.10
CA TYR A 315 -9.57 24.83 -4.18
C TYR A 315 -10.03 24.29 -2.82
N THR A 316 -11.32 24.42 -2.54
CA THR A 316 -11.93 23.84 -1.35
C THR A 316 -12.86 22.73 -1.76
N TRP A 317 -12.46 21.52 -1.44
CA TRP A 317 -13.29 20.33 -1.61
C TRP A 317 -14.11 20.07 -0.36
N THR A 318 -15.37 19.68 -0.57
CA THR A 318 -16.28 19.19 0.46
C THR A 318 -16.73 17.78 0.10
N VAL A 319 -16.86 16.93 1.12
CA VAL A 319 -17.36 15.57 0.99
C VAL A 319 -18.52 15.35 1.95
N PRO A 320 -19.42 14.38 1.69
CA PRO A 320 -20.54 14.10 2.59
C PRO A 320 -20.06 13.63 3.97
N GLU A 321 -20.96 13.66 4.95
CA GLU A 321 -20.68 13.09 6.28
C GLU A 321 -20.27 11.62 6.18
N GLY A 322 -19.22 11.23 6.92
CA GLY A 322 -18.65 9.88 6.92
C GLY A 322 -17.63 9.61 5.80
N TYR A 323 -17.45 10.52 4.85
CA TYR A 323 -16.36 10.45 3.86
C TYR A 323 -15.09 11.11 4.42
N GLN A 324 -13.94 10.78 3.85
CA GLN A 324 -12.67 11.40 4.22
C GLN A 324 -11.86 11.77 3.00
N ILE A 325 -11.43 13.03 2.91
CA ILE A 325 -10.40 13.45 1.94
C ILE A 325 -9.05 12.98 2.48
N ILE A 326 -8.42 12.05 1.79
CA ILE A 326 -7.13 11.45 2.18
C ILE A 326 -5.99 12.41 1.83
N GLN A 327 -6.05 13.01 0.64
CA GLN A 327 -5.05 13.95 0.13
C GLN A 327 -5.63 14.83 -0.99
N GLY A 328 -4.90 15.90 -1.32
CA GLY A 328 -5.19 16.76 -2.47
C GLY A 328 -6.10 17.97 -2.17
N GLN A 329 -6.50 18.18 -0.92
CA GLN A 329 -7.21 19.40 -0.51
C GLN A 329 -6.38 20.64 -0.88
N GLY A 330 -7.01 21.69 -1.39
CA GLY A 330 -6.32 22.86 -1.94
C GLY A 330 -5.98 22.76 -3.43
N THR A 331 -6.07 21.57 -4.06
CA THR A 331 -5.63 21.33 -5.44
C THR A 331 -6.80 20.97 -6.37
N THR A 332 -6.54 20.82 -7.67
CA THR A 332 -7.56 20.41 -8.67
C THR A 332 -7.98 18.95 -8.57
N THR A 333 -7.33 18.15 -7.71
CA THR A 333 -7.54 16.69 -7.61
C THR A 333 -7.51 16.25 -6.16
N ILE A 334 -8.44 15.38 -5.75
CA ILE A 334 -8.45 14.76 -4.42
C ILE A 334 -8.54 13.24 -4.51
N ASN A 335 -8.03 12.56 -3.49
CA ASN A 335 -8.36 11.16 -3.23
C ASN A 335 -9.24 11.07 -1.98
N VAL A 336 -10.31 10.30 -2.07
CA VAL A 336 -11.37 10.22 -1.06
C VAL A 336 -11.58 8.77 -0.64
N ARG A 337 -11.72 8.55 0.67
CA ARG A 337 -12.29 7.33 1.25
C ARG A 337 -13.81 7.49 1.32
N ILE A 338 -14.53 6.57 0.70
CA ILE A 338 -15.99 6.63 0.54
C ILE A 338 -16.68 6.23 1.84
N GLY A 339 -17.63 7.07 2.28
CA GLY A 339 -18.46 6.83 3.45
C GLY A 339 -19.54 5.75 3.22
N PRO A 340 -20.40 5.49 4.22
CA PRO A 340 -21.42 4.44 4.15
C PRO A 340 -22.67 4.82 3.32
N SER A 341 -22.91 6.10 3.06
CA SER A 341 -24.15 6.61 2.45
C SER A 341 -23.88 7.45 1.20
N SER A 342 -24.84 7.48 0.26
CA SER A 342 -24.82 8.38 -0.90
C SER A 342 -24.79 9.86 -0.47
N GLY A 343 -24.21 10.72 -1.30
CA GLY A 343 -24.13 12.16 -1.04
C GLY A 343 -23.47 12.93 -2.18
N GLN A 344 -23.10 14.18 -1.94
CA GLN A 344 -22.47 15.05 -2.93
C GLN A 344 -21.03 15.40 -2.56
N ILE A 345 -20.12 15.26 -3.53
CA ILE A 345 -18.78 15.86 -3.46
C ILE A 345 -18.87 17.24 -4.11
N GLY A 346 -18.41 18.26 -3.38
CA GLY A 346 -18.39 19.64 -3.84
C GLY A 346 -16.98 20.16 -4.03
N VAL A 347 -16.80 21.11 -4.96
CA VAL A 347 -15.56 21.88 -5.10
C VAL A 347 -15.86 23.35 -5.42
N ALA A 348 -15.20 24.25 -4.71
CA ALA A 348 -15.16 25.67 -5.03
C ALA A 348 -13.72 26.10 -5.33
N ALA A 349 -13.54 26.96 -6.33
CA ALA A 349 -12.29 27.67 -6.56
C ALA A 349 -12.20 28.87 -5.62
N GLN A 350 -11.00 29.18 -5.12
CA GLN A 350 -10.76 30.34 -4.27
C GLN A 350 -9.49 31.08 -4.68
N ASN A 351 -9.48 32.38 -4.45
CA ASN A 351 -8.29 33.19 -4.36
C ASN A 351 -8.38 34.08 -3.12
N PHE A 352 -7.41 34.97 -2.92
CA PHE A 352 -7.39 35.82 -1.74
C PHE A 352 -8.57 36.82 -1.66
N ASN A 353 -9.25 37.12 -2.77
CA ASN A 353 -10.43 37.99 -2.81
C ASN A 353 -11.73 37.27 -2.46
N GLY A 354 -11.73 35.94 -2.48
CA GLY A 354 -12.88 35.16 -2.06
C GLY A 354 -13.01 33.80 -2.74
N GLN A 355 -14.12 33.15 -2.42
CA GLN A 355 -14.46 31.83 -2.90
C GLN A 355 -15.61 31.92 -3.91
N SER A 356 -15.49 31.17 -5.00
CA SER A 356 -16.54 30.99 -6.00
C SER A 356 -17.70 30.14 -5.46
N ALA A 357 -18.79 30.06 -6.22
CA ALA A 357 -19.83 29.06 -5.96
C ALA A 357 -19.31 27.64 -6.23
N SER A 358 -19.82 26.65 -5.49
CA SER A 358 -19.41 25.25 -5.65
C SER A 358 -20.04 24.57 -6.88
N THR A 359 -19.28 23.65 -7.47
CA THR A 359 -19.80 22.59 -8.34
C THR A 359 -19.91 21.29 -7.56
N TYR A 360 -20.94 20.49 -7.85
CA TYR A 360 -21.23 19.25 -7.14
C TYR A 360 -21.28 18.06 -8.10
N LEU A 361 -20.95 16.88 -7.57
CA LEU A 361 -21.15 15.58 -8.20
C LEU A 361 -21.88 14.66 -7.23
N ASP A 362 -23.02 14.13 -7.66
CA ASP A 362 -23.78 13.11 -6.92
C ASP A 362 -23.05 11.77 -6.95
N ILE A 363 -22.82 11.22 -5.77
CA ILE A 363 -22.19 9.92 -5.54
C ILE A 363 -23.24 8.96 -5.00
N GLN A 364 -23.45 7.86 -5.71
CA GLN A 364 -24.28 6.76 -5.27
C GLN A 364 -23.40 5.67 -4.68
N VAL A 365 -23.63 5.37 -3.40
CA VAL A 365 -22.89 4.35 -2.66
C VAL A 365 -23.65 3.04 -2.70
N GLN A 366 -23.01 2.03 -3.27
CA GLN A 366 -23.46 0.64 -3.19
C GLN A 366 -23.02 0.05 -1.86
N ALA A 367 -23.94 -0.59 -1.15
CA ALA A 367 -23.63 -1.31 0.08
C ALA A 367 -22.64 -2.45 -0.23
N MET A 368 -21.66 -2.64 0.65
CA MET A 368 -20.73 -3.75 0.52
C MET A 368 -21.45 -5.07 0.81
N PRO A 369 -21.30 -6.10 -0.04
CA PRO A 369 -21.91 -7.39 0.22
C PRO A 369 -21.32 -8.02 1.48
N VAL A 370 -22.17 -8.65 2.30
CA VAL A 370 -21.73 -9.39 3.48
C VAL A 370 -21.30 -10.79 3.03
N VAL A 371 -19.99 -11.03 2.98
CA VAL A 371 -19.41 -12.29 2.52
C VAL A 371 -18.98 -13.14 3.70
N LYS A 372 -19.36 -14.41 3.69
CA LYS A 372 -18.92 -15.43 4.65
C LYS A 372 -18.28 -16.58 3.89
N ALA A 373 -17.08 -16.98 4.31
CA ALA A 373 -16.41 -18.17 3.78
C ALA A 373 -16.94 -19.48 4.38
N GLY A 374 -17.67 -19.43 5.50
CA GLY A 374 -18.11 -20.61 6.25
C GLY A 374 -17.18 -20.93 7.42
N GLN A 375 -17.51 -22.00 8.17
CA GLN A 375 -16.71 -22.44 9.33
C GLN A 375 -15.41 -23.12 8.88
N ASN A 376 -14.41 -23.15 9.78
CA ASN A 376 -13.19 -23.93 9.55
C ASN A 376 -13.51 -25.43 9.51
N GLU A 377 -12.80 -26.17 8.66
CA GLU A 377 -13.05 -27.60 8.43
C GLU A 377 -11.77 -28.43 8.54
N ASN A 378 -11.92 -29.74 8.70
CA ASN A 378 -10.82 -30.70 8.66
C ASN A 378 -11.00 -31.64 7.46
N ALA A 379 -9.90 -32.07 6.87
CA ALA A 379 -9.88 -33.01 5.76
C ALA A 379 -8.78 -34.05 5.96
N CYS A 380 -8.93 -35.21 5.32
CA CYS A 380 -7.87 -36.23 5.30
C CYS A 380 -7.18 -36.24 3.94
N LEU A 381 -5.85 -36.38 3.94
CA LEU A 381 -5.00 -36.25 2.74
C LEU A 381 -5.47 -37.08 1.52
N LYS A 382 -6.11 -38.22 1.76
CA LYS A 382 -6.62 -39.14 0.71
C LYS A 382 -8.14 -39.34 0.74
N GLN A 383 -8.90 -38.40 1.31
CA GLN A 383 -10.37 -38.48 1.41
C GLN A 383 -11.08 -38.30 0.06
N GLY A 384 -10.38 -37.85 -0.98
CA GLY A 384 -10.96 -37.44 -2.25
C GLY A 384 -11.35 -35.95 -2.25
N LEU A 385 -12.08 -35.54 -3.28
CA LEU A 385 -12.53 -34.15 -3.45
C LEU A 385 -13.64 -33.81 -2.45
N ILE A 386 -13.57 -32.62 -1.84
CA ILE A 386 -14.51 -32.11 -0.85
C ILE A 386 -15.22 -30.89 -1.42
N GLU A 387 -16.55 -30.85 -1.33
CA GLU A 387 -17.30 -29.63 -1.63
C GLU A 387 -17.30 -28.71 -0.41
N LEU A 388 -16.76 -27.51 -0.56
CA LEU A 388 -16.81 -26.49 0.48
C LEU A 388 -18.25 -26.07 0.71
N SER A 389 -18.63 -25.84 1.96
CA SER A 389 -20.00 -25.49 2.33
C SER A 389 -20.06 -24.33 3.33
N GLY A 390 -21.26 -23.82 3.58
CA GLY A 390 -21.51 -22.75 4.55
C GLY A 390 -21.04 -21.35 4.11
N PHE A 391 -20.59 -21.19 2.87
CA PHE A 391 -20.28 -19.88 2.30
C PHE A 391 -21.55 -19.18 1.79
N SER A 392 -21.51 -17.84 1.81
CA SER A 392 -22.59 -17.00 1.30
C SER A 392 -22.03 -15.62 0.90
N PRO A 393 -22.62 -14.94 -0.09
CA PRO A 393 -23.67 -15.41 -1.03
C PRO A 393 -23.17 -16.52 -1.98
N ALA A 394 -24.05 -17.10 -2.80
CA ALA A 394 -23.64 -18.04 -3.86
C ALA A 394 -23.14 -17.29 -5.12
N GLY A 395 -22.27 -17.91 -5.92
CA GLY A 395 -21.77 -17.34 -7.18
C GLY A 395 -20.43 -16.61 -7.12
N GLY A 396 -19.83 -16.49 -5.94
CA GLY A 396 -18.43 -16.07 -5.78
C GLY A 396 -17.42 -17.17 -6.13
N ALA A 397 -16.13 -16.84 -6.11
CA ALA A 397 -15.04 -17.72 -6.49
C ALA A 397 -14.09 -18.01 -5.33
N TRP A 398 -13.66 -19.26 -5.23
CA TRP A 398 -12.64 -19.70 -4.26
C TRP A 398 -11.21 -19.62 -4.82
N SER A 399 -10.27 -19.32 -3.93
CA SER A 399 -8.83 -19.35 -4.20
C SER A 399 -8.04 -19.83 -2.98
N GLY A 400 -6.83 -20.36 -3.22
CA GLY A 400 -6.00 -21.02 -2.22
C GLY A 400 -5.49 -22.38 -2.72
N ILE A 401 -4.43 -22.90 -2.12
CA ILE A 401 -3.85 -24.19 -2.51
C ILE A 401 -4.90 -25.30 -2.31
N GLY A 402 -5.02 -26.20 -3.28
CA GLY A 402 -6.01 -27.28 -3.24
C GLY A 402 -7.43 -26.85 -3.61
N THR A 403 -7.73 -25.57 -3.85
CA THR A 403 -9.09 -25.13 -4.21
C THR A 403 -9.29 -24.98 -5.72
N LYS A 404 -10.51 -25.28 -6.18
CA LYS A 404 -11.03 -24.92 -7.49
C LYS A 404 -12.06 -23.78 -7.35
N PRO A 405 -12.21 -22.91 -8.36
CA PRO A 405 -13.11 -21.76 -8.28
C PRO A 405 -14.56 -22.08 -7.91
N ASN A 406 -15.05 -23.27 -8.29
CA ASN A 406 -16.41 -23.74 -8.03
C ASN A 406 -16.63 -24.29 -6.60
N GLY A 407 -15.68 -24.09 -5.69
CA GLY A 407 -15.82 -24.53 -4.29
C GLY A 407 -15.48 -25.99 -4.06
N ILE A 408 -14.67 -26.60 -4.92
CA ILE A 408 -14.13 -27.95 -4.70
C ILE A 408 -12.73 -27.83 -4.10
N PHE A 409 -12.47 -28.55 -3.01
CA PHE A 409 -11.16 -28.67 -2.38
C PHE A 409 -10.58 -30.08 -2.59
N ASP A 410 -9.30 -30.15 -2.92
CA ASP A 410 -8.51 -31.35 -3.08
C ASP A 410 -7.42 -31.40 -1.98
N PRO A 411 -7.63 -32.20 -0.92
CA PRO A 411 -6.67 -32.35 0.16
C PRO A 411 -5.31 -32.89 -0.30
N ALA A 412 -5.28 -33.72 -1.35
CA ALA A 412 -4.04 -34.29 -1.86
C ALA A 412 -3.18 -33.23 -2.55
N LEU A 413 -3.81 -32.26 -3.22
CA LEU A 413 -3.13 -31.12 -3.84
C LEU A 413 -2.69 -30.08 -2.79
N ALA A 414 -3.48 -29.88 -1.74
CA ALA A 414 -3.13 -28.99 -0.63
C ALA A 414 -1.94 -29.51 0.19
N GLY A 415 -1.88 -30.83 0.43
CA GLY A 415 -0.90 -31.45 1.31
C GLY A 415 -1.23 -31.27 2.79
N LEU A 416 -0.41 -31.86 3.67
CA LEU A 416 -0.63 -31.83 5.12
C LEU A 416 -0.49 -30.42 5.71
N GLY A 417 -1.25 -30.14 6.78
CA GLY A 417 -1.19 -28.87 7.52
C GLY A 417 -2.42 -27.99 7.32
N THR A 418 -2.37 -26.78 7.87
CA THR A 418 -3.47 -25.81 7.81
C THR A 418 -3.32 -24.89 6.61
N HIS A 419 -4.36 -24.83 5.77
CA HIS A 419 -4.42 -24.01 4.57
C HIS A 419 -5.50 -22.95 4.70
N GLN A 420 -5.15 -21.68 4.44
CA GLN A 420 -6.11 -20.59 4.37
C GLN A 420 -6.71 -20.52 2.97
N LEU A 421 -8.04 -20.53 2.91
CA LEU A 421 -8.83 -20.43 1.68
C LEU A 421 -9.55 -19.09 1.66
N THR A 422 -9.60 -18.46 0.49
CA THR A 422 -10.23 -17.14 0.30
C THR A 422 -11.43 -17.27 -0.64
N TYR A 423 -12.59 -16.85 -0.17
CA TYR A 423 -13.82 -16.73 -0.96
C TYR A 423 -14.05 -15.28 -1.35
N THR A 424 -14.15 -14.99 -2.65
CA THR A 424 -14.38 -13.63 -3.17
C THR A 424 -15.73 -13.57 -3.87
N TYR A 425 -16.56 -12.60 -3.48
CA TYR A 425 -17.86 -12.35 -4.11
C TYR A 425 -17.90 -10.91 -4.62
N SER A 426 -18.44 -10.72 -5.83
CA SER A 426 -18.57 -9.41 -6.47
C SER A 426 -20.02 -9.14 -6.90
N GLU A 427 -20.57 -8.00 -6.52
CA GLU A 427 -21.94 -7.58 -6.85
C GLU A 427 -21.96 -6.08 -7.11
N ASN A 428 -22.61 -5.65 -8.21
CA ASN A 428 -22.72 -4.24 -8.61
C ASN A 428 -21.37 -3.49 -8.66
N GLY A 429 -20.29 -4.19 -9.00
CA GLY A 429 -18.92 -3.64 -9.05
C GLY A 429 -18.17 -3.64 -7.73
N CYS A 430 -18.82 -4.04 -6.62
CA CYS A 430 -18.20 -4.15 -5.30
C CYS A 430 -17.72 -5.57 -5.03
N SER A 431 -16.45 -5.72 -4.69
CA SER A 431 -15.82 -7.02 -4.43
C SER A 431 -15.34 -7.12 -2.98
N VAL A 432 -15.76 -8.18 -2.29
CA VAL A 432 -15.38 -8.46 -0.90
C VAL A 432 -14.90 -9.90 -0.80
N SER A 433 -13.89 -10.12 0.04
CA SER A 433 -13.36 -11.45 0.34
C SER A 433 -13.52 -11.81 1.81
N ALA A 434 -13.81 -13.08 2.08
CA ALA A 434 -13.74 -13.69 3.40
C ALA A 434 -12.84 -14.92 3.37
N THR A 435 -12.28 -15.30 4.52
CA THR A 435 -11.37 -16.45 4.61
C THR A 435 -11.89 -17.52 5.56
N LYS A 436 -11.57 -18.77 5.29
CA LYS A 436 -11.65 -19.89 6.23
C LYS A 436 -10.37 -20.71 6.19
N THR A 437 -10.15 -21.57 7.18
CA THR A 437 -9.05 -22.52 7.15
C THR A 437 -9.55 -23.94 7.00
N ILE A 438 -8.78 -24.76 6.29
CA ILE A 438 -8.93 -26.21 6.26
C ILE A 438 -7.64 -26.87 6.74
N THR A 439 -7.74 -27.76 7.74
CA THR A 439 -6.58 -28.51 8.24
C THR A 439 -6.60 -29.91 7.66
N VAL A 440 -5.56 -30.24 6.90
CA VAL A 440 -5.39 -31.54 6.26
C VAL A 440 -4.53 -32.43 7.16
N TYR A 441 -5.13 -33.52 7.63
CA TYR A 441 -4.49 -34.51 8.48
C TYR A 441 -4.02 -35.71 7.67
N GLU A 442 -2.95 -36.32 8.15
CA GLU A 442 -2.54 -37.63 7.67
C GLU A 442 -3.48 -38.71 8.23
N PHE A 443 -3.56 -39.81 7.50
CA PHE A 443 -4.19 -41.01 8.03
C PHE A 443 -3.24 -41.68 9.03
N THR A 444 -3.75 -42.04 10.20
CA THR A 444 -3.01 -42.89 11.12
C THR A 444 -2.88 -44.29 10.51
N THR A 445 -1.69 -44.87 10.55
CA THR A 445 -1.48 -46.26 10.10
C THR A 445 -2.24 -47.20 11.02
N VAL A 446 -3.26 -47.88 10.49
CA VAL A 446 -4.04 -48.89 11.21
C VAL A 446 -3.62 -50.27 10.71
N SER A 447 -3.40 -51.20 11.62
CA SER A 447 -3.10 -52.60 11.31
C SER A 447 -3.94 -53.53 12.15
N LEU A 448 -4.26 -54.70 11.60
CA LEU A 448 -4.92 -55.79 12.30
C LEU A 448 -4.11 -57.06 12.06
N ALA A 449 -3.59 -57.65 13.15
CA ALA A 449 -2.83 -58.89 13.11
C ALA A 449 -3.69 -60.07 12.63
N ASP A 450 -3.05 -61.08 12.07
CA ASP A 450 -3.73 -62.31 11.66
C ASP A 450 -4.30 -63.05 12.88
N PHE A 451 -5.52 -63.57 12.74
CA PHE A 451 -6.14 -64.38 13.77
C PHE A 451 -5.67 -65.83 13.67
N GLN A 452 -5.43 -66.46 14.83
CA GLN A 452 -5.22 -67.90 14.88
C GLN A 452 -6.55 -68.63 14.63
N GLN A 453 -6.45 -69.85 14.10
CA GLN A 453 -7.62 -70.71 13.96
C GLN A 453 -8.24 -71.00 15.33
N VAL A 454 -9.57 -70.89 15.43
CA VAL A 454 -10.33 -71.13 16.66
C VAL A 454 -11.28 -72.31 16.49
N CYS A 455 -11.58 -73.00 17.59
CA CYS A 455 -12.47 -74.14 17.57
C CYS A 455 -13.93 -73.68 17.52
N SER A 456 -14.79 -74.42 16.82
CA SER A 456 -16.24 -74.16 16.78
C SER A 456 -16.93 -74.37 18.13
N SER A 457 -16.22 -74.89 19.14
CA SER A 457 -16.67 -74.98 20.53
C SER A 457 -16.25 -73.76 21.38
N THR A 458 -15.39 -72.88 20.85
CA THR A 458 -14.97 -71.67 21.55
C THR A 458 -16.10 -70.65 21.56
N THR A 459 -16.53 -70.25 22.74
CA THR A 459 -17.56 -69.21 22.92
C THR A 459 -16.91 -67.82 22.93
N ASN A 460 -17.47 -66.86 23.63
CA ASN A 460 -17.04 -65.46 23.69
C ASN A 460 -15.55 -65.30 24.06
N PHE A 461 -14.75 -64.73 23.15
CA PHE A 461 -13.39 -64.28 23.44
C PHE A 461 -13.12 -62.88 22.87
N GLN A 462 -12.22 -62.14 23.53
CA GLN A 462 -11.84 -60.79 23.13
C GLN A 462 -10.95 -60.83 21.89
N LEU A 463 -11.31 -60.04 20.87
CA LEU A 463 -10.48 -59.80 19.72
C LEU A 463 -9.30 -58.91 20.10
N THR A 464 -8.12 -59.26 19.61
CA THR A 464 -6.87 -58.54 19.84
C THR A 464 -6.10 -58.41 18.53
N GLY A 465 -5.01 -57.64 18.52
CA GLY A 465 -4.14 -57.49 17.34
C GLY A 465 -4.39 -56.24 16.49
N GLY A 466 -5.43 -55.46 16.80
CA GLY A 466 -5.66 -54.12 16.26
C GLY A 466 -4.69 -53.08 16.86
N SER A 467 -4.10 -52.25 16.00
CA SER A 467 -3.21 -51.14 16.38
C SER A 467 -3.50 -49.92 15.51
N PRO A 468 -3.50 -48.68 16.05
CA PRO A 468 -3.27 -48.31 17.46
C PRO A 468 -4.39 -48.78 18.39
N ALA A 469 -4.12 -48.87 19.70
CA ALA A 469 -5.13 -49.27 20.69
C ALA A 469 -6.28 -48.24 20.81
N GLY A 470 -7.49 -48.70 21.13
CA GLY A 470 -8.69 -47.85 21.30
C GLY A 470 -9.64 -47.80 20.09
N GLY A 471 -9.36 -48.57 19.04
CA GLY A 471 -10.29 -48.78 17.93
C GLY A 471 -11.39 -49.79 18.25
N THR A 472 -12.35 -49.93 17.34
CA THR A 472 -13.53 -50.80 17.50
C THR A 472 -13.46 -51.97 16.53
N TYR A 473 -13.65 -53.19 17.06
CA TYR A 473 -13.82 -54.37 16.22
C TYR A 473 -15.28 -54.53 15.78
N GLY A 474 -15.46 -55.02 14.56
CA GLY A 474 -16.77 -55.32 13.97
C GLY A 474 -16.71 -56.56 13.10
N GLY A 475 -17.87 -57.02 12.63
CA GLY A 475 -18.04 -58.26 11.90
C GLY A 475 -19.24 -59.05 12.42
N ASN A 476 -19.68 -60.06 11.68
CA ASN A 476 -20.75 -60.94 12.15
C ASN A 476 -20.31 -61.65 13.43
N HIS A 477 -21.22 -61.80 14.40
CA HIS A 477 -20.95 -62.39 15.71
C HIS A 477 -19.86 -61.68 16.54
N VAL A 478 -19.54 -60.41 16.20
CA VAL A 478 -18.71 -59.52 17.01
C VAL A 478 -19.59 -58.52 17.76
N GLN A 479 -19.52 -58.50 19.09
CA GLN A 479 -20.19 -57.49 19.92
C GLN A 479 -19.22 -56.96 20.99
N ASN A 480 -19.08 -55.63 21.08
CA ASN A 480 -18.20 -54.97 22.05
C ASN A 480 -16.76 -55.52 22.06
N GLY A 481 -16.20 -55.82 20.89
CA GLY A 481 -14.86 -56.39 20.76
C GLY A 481 -14.78 -57.90 20.98
N VAL A 482 -15.89 -58.57 21.28
CA VAL A 482 -15.94 -60.01 21.57
C VAL A 482 -16.49 -60.77 20.38
N PHE A 483 -15.79 -61.81 19.92
CA PHE A 483 -16.26 -62.73 18.90
C PHE A 483 -16.74 -64.05 19.52
N ASN A 484 -17.86 -64.59 19.01
CA ASN A 484 -18.39 -65.89 19.42
C ASN A 484 -18.27 -66.92 18.28
N ALA A 485 -17.27 -67.79 18.35
CA ALA A 485 -17.02 -68.78 17.30
C ALA A 485 -18.06 -69.92 17.27
N ALA A 486 -18.68 -70.25 18.41
CA ALA A 486 -19.74 -71.26 18.49
C ALA A 486 -21.03 -70.81 17.78
N GLU A 487 -21.37 -69.52 17.86
CA GLU A 487 -22.50 -68.95 17.12
C GLU A 487 -22.17 -68.72 15.64
N ALA A 488 -20.93 -68.34 15.34
CA ALA A 488 -20.47 -68.12 13.96
C ALA A 488 -20.43 -69.43 13.15
N GLY A 489 -20.12 -70.55 13.80
CA GLY A 489 -20.04 -71.87 13.17
C GLY A 489 -18.77 -72.07 12.31
N PRO A 490 -18.48 -73.31 11.87
CA PRO A 490 -17.29 -73.62 11.07
C PRO A 490 -17.23 -72.81 9.76
N GLY A 491 -16.06 -72.33 9.40
CA GLY A 491 -15.83 -71.52 8.20
C GLY A 491 -14.96 -70.30 8.47
N THR A 492 -14.84 -69.45 7.45
CA THR A 492 -14.04 -68.21 7.51
C THR A 492 -14.95 -67.02 7.74
N HIS A 493 -14.62 -66.18 8.72
CA HIS A 493 -15.42 -65.02 9.13
C HIS A 493 -14.61 -63.73 9.01
N ARG A 494 -15.20 -62.69 8.44
CA ARG A 494 -14.55 -61.37 8.26
C ARG A 494 -14.69 -60.54 9.53
N ILE A 495 -13.55 -60.10 10.05
CA ILE A 495 -13.44 -59.21 11.20
C ILE A 495 -12.80 -57.91 10.74
N THR A 496 -13.43 -56.80 11.10
CA THR A 496 -12.95 -55.44 10.82
C THR A 496 -12.41 -54.81 12.09
N TYR A 497 -11.40 -53.96 11.97
CA TYR A 497 -10.93 -53.06 13.02
C TYR A 497 -10.92 -51.63 12.51
N THR A 498 -11.69 -50.75 13.17
CA THR A 498 -11.80 -49.33 12.81
C THR A 498 -11.14 -48.48 13.87
N TYR A 499 -10.19 -47.64 13.48
CA TYR A 499 -9.61 -46.62 14.36
C TYR A 499 -9.97 -45.24 13.81
N ALA A 500 -10.67 -44.45 14.64
CA ALA A 500 -11.16 -43.12 14.28
C ALA A 500 -10.53 -42.06 15.18
N ASN A 501 -9.75 -41.17 14.56
CA ASN A 501 -9.35 -39.87 15.12
C ASN A 501 -10.12 -38.79 14.29
N VAL A 502 -9.43 -37.75 13.80
CA VAL A 502 -9.94 -36.83 12.78
C VAL A 502 -10.17 -37.56 11.46
N CYS A 503 -9.32 -38.54 11.16
CA CYS A 503 -9.44 -39.42 10.02
C CYS A 503 -9.73 -40.86 10.47
N SER A 504 -10.70 -41.51 9.84
CA SER A 504 -11.10 -42.89 10.15
C SER A 504 -10.53 -43.86 9.12
N ILE A 505 -9.92 -44.94 9.58
CA ILE A 505 -9.52 -46.09 8.75
C ILE A 505 -10.07 -47.37 9.34
N THR A 506 -10.58 -48.22 8.45
CA THR A 506 -10.97 -49.60 8.73
C THR A 506 -10.05 -50.55 7.97
N VAL A 507 -9.51 -51.54 8.68
CA VAL A 507 -8.79 -52.68 8.10
C VAL A 507 -9.55 -53.97 8.43
N GLU A 508 -9.27 -55.05 7.71
CA GLU A 508 -9.93 -56.33 7.91
C GLU A 508 -9.00 -57.52 7.82
N LYS A 509 -9.39 -58.57 8.52
CA LYS A 509 -8.77 -59.88 8.50
C LYS A 509 -9.83 -60.96 8.63
N GLU A 510 -9.47 -62.14 8.20
CA GLU A 510 -10.31 -63.32 8.32
C GLU A 510 -9.90 -64.13 9.55
N ILE A 511 -10.90 -64.67 10.25
CA ILE A 511 -10.72 -65.66 11.32
C ILE A 511 -11.35 -66.99 10.89
N THR A 512 -10.60 -68.07 11.02
CA THR A 512 -11.07 -69.41 10.65
C THR A 512 -11.56 -70.18 11.87
N VAL A 513 -12.81 -70.65 11.80
CA VAL A 513 -13.45 -71.50 12.81
C VAL A 513 -13.48 -72.94 12.31
N SER A 514 -12.97 -73.88 13.08
CA SER A 514 -12.86 -75.31 12.71
C SER A 514 -13.43 -76.25 13.76
N VAL A 515 -13.88 -77.43 13.35
CA VAL A 515 -14.35 -78.48 14.27
C VAL A 515 -13.13 -79.13 14.93
N CYS A 516 -12.95 -78.91 16.23
CA CYS A 516 -11.88 -79.54 17.00
C CYS A 516 -12.42 -80.76 17.74
N THR A 517 -11.97 -81.96 17.37
CA THR A 517 -12.27 -83.20 18.10
C THR A 517 -11.21 -83.43 19.17
N ASN A 518 -11.56 -83.26 20.44
CA ASN A 518 -10.65 -83.47 21.58
C ASN A 518 -10.47 -84.96 21.90
N THR A 519 -9.64 -85.69 21.16
CA THR A 519 -9.11 -87.00 21.62
C THR A 519 -7.62 -87.13 21.31
N ASN A 520 -6.78 -86.87 22.31
CA ASN A 520 -5.35 -87.15 22.27
C ASN A 520 -5.14 -88.66 22.41
N GLU A 521 -4.84 -89.33 21.31
CA GLU A 521 -4.56 -90.77 21.21
C GLU A 521 -3.49 -91.25 22.21
N ALA A 522 -2.55 -90.38 22.58
CA ALA A 522 -1.47 -90.65 23.54
C ALA A 522 -1.94 -90.87 24.99
N GLU A 523 -3.14 -90.39 25.36
CA GLU A 523 -3.68 -90.54 26.72
C GLU A 523 -4.35 -91.90 26.93
N VAL A 524 -4.75 -92.60 25.86
CA VAL A 524 -5.38 -93.93 25.92
C VAL A 524 -4.33 -95.04 25.94
N ALA A 525 -3.46 -95.09 24.94
CA ALA A 525 -2.33 -96.03 24.88
C ALA A 525 -1.29 -95.56 23.86
N THR A 526 -0.02 -95.90 24.08
CA THR A 526 1.08 -95.64 23.13
C THR A 526 1.62 -96.95 22.55
N GLY A 527 2.28 -96.89 21.39
CA GLY A 527 2.95 -98.07 20.81
C GLY A 527 2.03 -99.22 20.39
N ILE A 528 0.79 -98.93 19.97
CA ILE A 528 -0.20 -99.96 19.58
C ILE A 528 0.22 -100.67 18.29
N GLN A 529 0.53 -101.96 18.40
CA GLN A 529 0.91 -102.83 17.29
C GLN A 529 -0.01 -104.05 17.21
N LEU A 530 -0.39 -104.41 15.98
CA LEU A 530 -1.12 -105.64 15.67
C LEU A 530 -0.26 -106.48 14.74
N PHE A 531 0.16 -107.66 15.18
CA PHE A 531 0.99 -108.53 14.36
C PHE A 531 0.68 -110.03 14.53
N PRO A 532 0.72 -110.82 13.44
CA PRO A 532 0.76 -110.35 12.05
C PRO A 532 -0.53 -109.57 11.71
N ASN A 533 -0.44 -108.57 10.83
CA ASN A 533 -1.58 -107.86 10.26
C ASN A 533 -1.20 -107.48 8.81
N PRO A 534 -1.63 -108.23 7.78
CA PRO A 534 -2.74 -109.18 7.79
C PRO A 534 -2.48 -110.49 8.56
N ALA A 535 -3.51 -111.09 9.17
CA ALA A 535 -3.45 -112.38 9.88
C ALA A 535 -4.35 -113.45 9.28
N SER A 536 -3.97 -114.72 9.41
CA SER A 536 -4.78 -115.87 8.97
C SER A 536 -5.67 -116.47 10.05
N THR A 537 -5.24 -116.44 11.32
CA THR A 537 -6.01 -117.04 12.44
C THR A 537 -5.81 -116.33 13.79
N LEU A 538 -4.57 -116.00 14.14
CA LEU A 538 -4.19 -115.38 15.42
C LEU A 538 -3.52 -114.03 15.18
N VAL A 539 -3.91 -113.03 15.97
CA VAL A 539 -3.35 -111.68 15.98
C VAL A 539 -2.89 -111.36 17.38
N GLN A 540 -1.67 -110.86 17.54
CA GLN A 540 -1.19 -110.32 18.81
C GLN A 540 -1.35 -108.80 18.82
N LEU A 541 -2.07 -108.30 19.83
CA LEU A 541 -2.12 -106.89 20.19
C LEU A 541 -1.03 -106.62 21.21
N GLU A 542 -0.16 -105.65 20.92
CA GLU A 542 0.72 -105.04 21.92
C GLU A 542 0.42 -103.55 22.04
N ALA A 543 0.24 -103.04 23.26
CA ALA A 543 0.02 -101.62 23.50
C ALA A 543 0.55 -101.23 24.89
N GLN A 544 1.11 -100.05 25.04
CA GLN A 544 1.51 -99.50 26.34
C GLN A 544 0.34 -98.70 26.92
N LEU A 545 -0.29 -99.20 28.00
CA LEU A 545 -1.39 -98.50 28.67
C LEU A 545 -0.86 -97.39 29.58
N THR A 546 -1.45 -96.21 29.51
CA THR A 546 -0.97 -95.02 30.24
C THR A 546 -1.85 -94.73 31.47
N GLY A 547 -1.53 -95.36 32.61
CA GLY A 547 -2.11 -95.04 33.92
C GLY A 547 -3.63 -95.19 33.99
N THR A 548 -4.12 -96.42 33.81
CA THR A 548 -5.53 -96.80 33.94
C THR A 548 -5.65 -98.16 34.66
N SER A 549 -6.74 -98.39 35.38
CA SER A 549 -6.99 -99.64 36.13
C SER A 549 -7.75 -100.69 35.32
N GLU A 550 -8.46 -100.28 34.27
CA GLU A 550 -9.30 -101.14 33.43
C GLU A 550 -9.21 -100.73 31.96
N ALA A 551 -9.12 -101.71 31.06
CA ALA A 551 -9.20 -101.50 29.63
C ALA A 551 -10.15 -102.51 28.98
N SER A 552 -10.94 -102.05 28.00
CA SER A 552 -11.82 -102.91 27.19
C SER A 552 -11.26 -103.03 25.78
N LEU A 553 -11.11 -104.29 25.33
CA LEU A 553 -10.71 -104.62 23.98
C LEU A 553 -11.91 -105.17 23.22
N GLN A 554 -12.26 -104.51 22.12
CA GLN A 554 -13.41 -104.87 21.29
C GLN A 554 -12.98 -104.99 19.83
N VAL A 555 -13.54 -105.96 19.12
CA VAL A 555 -13.38 -106.07 17.67
C VAL A 555 -14.74 -106.07 17.01
N TYR A 556 -14.87 -105.25 15.97
CA TYR A 556 -16.08 -105.09 15.18
C TYR A 556 -15.83 -105.55 13.74
N ASP A 557 -16.84 -106.19 13.15
CA ASP A 557 -16.85 -106.52 11.72
C ASP A 557 -17.07 -105.26 10.85
N PRO A 558 -16.95 -105.34 9.51
CA PRO A 558 -17.13 -104.18 8.65
C PRO A 558 -18.53 -103.54 8.70
N THR A 559 -19.53 -104.25 9.23
CA THR A 559 -20.90 -103.73 9.42
C THR A 559 -21.07 -103.04 10.77
N GLY A 560 -20.02 -103.01 11.60
CA GLY A 560 -20.04 -102.43 12.95
C GLY A 560 -20.58 -103.38 14.01
N LYS A 561 -20.76 -104.68 13.70
CA LYS A 561 -21.21 -105.67 14.69
C LYS A 561 -20.04 -106.12 15.57
N LEU A 562 -20.23 -106.09 16.88
CA LEU A 562 -19.25 -106.56 17.86
C LEU A 562 -19.08 -108.09 17.75
N ILE A 563 -17.85 -108.53 17.46
CA ILE A 563 -17.51 -109.95 17.26
C ILE A 563 -16.61 -110.51 18.37
N PHE A 564 -15.91 -109.64 19.09
CA PHE A 564 -15.05 -110.01 20.21
C PHE A 564 -15.09 -108.89 21.25
N SER A 565 -15.15 -109.26 22.52
CA SER A 565 -15.07 -108.31 23.63
C SER A 565 -14.40 -108.98 24.81
N GLN A 566 -13.39 -108.32 25.37
CA GLN A 566 -12.68 -108.77 26.56
C GLN A 566 -12.39 -107.57 27.46
N GLN A 567 -12.68 -107.73 28.75
CA GLN A 567 -12.21 -106.81 29.77
C GLN A 567 -10.83 -107.26 30.23
N VAL A 568 -9.88 -106.33 30.24
CA VAL A 568 -8.51 -106.59 30.67
C VAL A 568 -8.26 -105.85 31.97
N HIS A 569 -8.04 -106.63 33.03
CA HIS A 569 -7.68 -106.13 34.35
C HIS A 569 -6.16 -106.28 34.49
N SER A 570 -5.39 -105.21 34.28
CA SER A 570 -3.94 -105.22 34.48
C SER A 570 -3.43 -103.83 34.85
N LEU A 571 -2.69 -103.76 35.97
CA LEU A 571 -2.08 -102.57 36.54
C LEU A 571 -0.93 -102.07 35.63
N SER A 572 -1.00 -100.79 35.22
CA SER A 572 -0.07 -100.02 34.35
C SER A 572 1.12 -100.79 33.72
N GLY A 573 1.11 -101.00 32.40
CA GLY A 573 2.20 -101.70 31.70
C GLY A 573 1.92 -101.99 30.22
N ILE A 574 2.75 -102.84 29.61
CA ILE A 574 2.55 -103.35 28.24
C ILE A 574 1.41 -104.38 28.26
N LEU A 575 0.29 -104.05 27.63
CA LEU A 575 -0.78 -104.96 27.27
C LEU A 575 -0.31 -105.88 26.14
N LYS A 576 -0.39 -107.21 26.36
CA LYS A 576 -0.15 -108.22 25.32
C LYS A 576 -1.32 -109.20 25.27
N GLU A 577 -2.18 -109.08 24.27
CA GLU A 577 -3.37 -109.92 24.13
C GLU A 577 -3.36 -110.67 22.81
N LYS A 578 -3.74 -111.96 22.85
CA LYS A 578 -3.84 -112.80 21.66
C LYS A 578 -5.30 -112.96 21.26
N LEU A 579 -5.63 -112.43 20.10
CA LEU A 579 -6.96 -112.50 19.51
C LEU A 579 -7.03 -113.70 18.56
N ASN A 580 -7.87 -114.67 18.90
CA ASN A 580 -8.19 -115.80 18.03
C ASN A 580 -9.42 -115.49 17.18
N LEU A 581 -9.20 -115.23 15.90
CA LEU A 581 -10.23 -114.87 14.94
C LEU A 581 -10.43 -115.94 13.86
N SER A 582 -9.97 -117.18 14.11
CA SER A 582 -10.07 -118.32 13.17
C SER A 582 -11.47 -118.65 12.67
N LYS A 583 -12.53 -118.21 13.39
CA LYS A 583 -13.94 -118.42 13.01
C LYS A 583 -14.54 -117.27 12.19
N GLN A 584 -13.77 -116.22 11.93
CA GLN A 584 -14.24 -115.03 11.22
C GLN A 584 -13.87 -115.08 9.74
N PRO A 585 -14.73 -114.59 8.83
CA PRO A 585 -14.40 -114.53 7.41
C PRO A 585 -13.21 -113.59 7.13
N LYS A 586 -12.59 -113.76 5.97
CA LYS A 586 -11.53 -112.85 5.49
C LYS A 586 -12.14 -111.47 5.26
N GLY A 587 -11.49 -110.40 5.73
CA GLY A 587 -12.05 -109.05 5.67
C GLY A 587 -11.35 -108.03 6.56
N ILE A 588 -11.87 -106.79 6.52
CA ILE A 588 -11.40 -105.67 7.35
C ILE A 588 -12.23 -105.61 8.63
N TYR A 589 -11.56 -105.52 9.75
CA TYR A 589 -12.14 -105.41 11.08
C TYR A 589 -11.65 -104.14 11.76
N LEU A 590 -12.44 -103.63 12.70
CA LEU A 590 -12.06 -102.50 13.55
C LEU A 590 -11.80 -103.00 14.95
N LEU A 591 -10.57 -102.86 15.41
CA LEU A 591 -10.20 -103.11 16.80
C LEU A 591 -10.28 -101.79 17.56
N ARG A 592 -11.02 -101.79 18.66
CA ARG A 592 -11.16 -100.66 19.59
C ARG A 592 -10.58 -101.02 20.93
N LEU A 593 -9.65 -100.20 21.41
CA LEU A 593 -9.14 -100.24 22.77
C LEU A 593 -9.71 -99.04 23.53
N SER A 594 -10.45 -99.30 24.60
CA SER A 594 -11.12 -98.26 25.41
C SER A 594 -10.59 -98.27 26.83
N THR A 595 -10.39 -97.09 27.41
CA THR A 595 -10.05 -96.86 28.81
C THR A 595 -10.93 -95.74 29.36
N GLU A 596 -10.81 -95.41 30.64
CA GLU A 596 -11.51 -94.25 31.23
C GLU A 596 -11.11 -92.90 30.60
N LYS A 597 -9.97 -92.84 29.90
CA LYS A 597 -9.45 -91.63 29.23
C LYS A 597 -9.93 -91.48 27.78
N GLY A 598 -10.65 -92.47 27.24
CA GLY A 598 -11.16 -92.44 25.87
C GLY A 598 -10.97 -93.78 25.15
N HIS A 599 -11.06 -93.76 23.83
CA HIS A 599 -10.82 -94.94 23.02
C HIS A 599 -9.94 -94.62 21.81
N VAL A 600 -9.28 -95.66 21.30
CA VAL A 600 -8.46 -95.62 20.09
C VAL A 600 -8.81 -96.81 19.21
N ASP A 601 -8.92 -96.54 17.91
CA ASP A 601 -9.31 -97.53 16.92
C ASP A 601 -8.12 -97.91 16.01
N ARG A 602 -8.05 -99.20 15.64
CA ARG A 602 -7.05 -99.76 14.71
C ARG A 602 -7.71 -100.66 13.70
N LYS A 603 -7.28 -100.51 12.45
CA LYS A 603 -7.67 -101.40 11.36
C LYS A 603 -6.95 -102.75 11.51
N LEU A 604 -7.72 -103.83 11.51
CA LEU A 604 -7.25 -105.20 11.51
C LEU A 604 -7.69 -105.91 10.22
N LEU A 605 -6.81 -106.68 9.60
CA LEU A 605 -7.08 -107.36 8.33
C LEU A 605 -6.90 -108.87 8.48
N LEU A 606 -7.92 -109.64 8.11
CA LEU A 606 -7.87 -111.11 8.05
C LEU A 606 -7.79 -111.59 6.60
N GLN A 607 -6.84 -112.50 6.31
CA GLN A 607 -6.52 -112.99 4.96
C GLN A 607 -6.51 -114.50 4.81
#